data_AF-A0A9W7FGU8-F1
#
_entry.id   AF-A0A9W7FGU8-F1
#
_cell.length_a   1.000
_cell.length_b   1.000
_cell.length_c   1.000
_cell.angle_alpha   90.00
_cell.angle_beta   90.00
_cell.angle_gamma   90.00
#
_symmetry.space_group_name_H-M   'P 1'
#
loop_
_entity.id
_entity.type
_entity.pdbx_description
1 polymer ?
#
loop_
_entity_poly.entity_id
_entity_poly.type
_entity_poly.pdbx_seq_one_letter_code
_entity_poly.pdbx_strand_id
1 'polypeptide(L)'
;MPAVQLATYDISGGLARSLSTQFLGVQIDLIPHTGVVVDGTEYFFGGGIQRMAHASFKANHGISPISLAEVGVTSKTSAEIFSWLLLLSLLPLLHPNPRITLSNWPSCS
;
A
#
# COMPACT_ATOMS: atom_id res chain seq x y z
N MET A 1 8.72 -17.88 -9.88
CA MET A 1 8.25 -17.19 -8.67
C MET A 1 8.30 -15.70 -8.98
N PRO A 2 7.17 -14.98 -8.99
CA PRO A 2 7.18 -13.55 -9.32
C PRO A 2 7.94 -12.75 -8.26
N ALA A 3 8.67 -11.74 -8.72
CA ALA A 3 9.31 -10.76 -7.85
C ALA A 3 8.26 -9.87 -7.18
N VAL A 4 8.56 -9.49 -5.94
CA VAL A 4 7.76 -8.59 -5.11
C VAL A 4 8.57 -7.31 -4.94
N GLN A 5 7.97 -6.19 -5.30
CA GLN A 5 8.58 -4.87 -5.21
C GLN A 5 7.76 -3.97 -4.28
N LEU A 6 8.42 -3.15 -3.48
CA LEU A 6 7.79 -2.11 -2.67
C LEU A 6 7.95 -0.78 -3.40
N ALA A 7 6.83 -0.26 -3.90
CA ALA A 7 6.75 1.07 -4.48
C ALA A 7 6.49 2.09 -3.36
N THR A 8 7.36 3.10 -3.24
CA THR A 8 7.21 4.20 -2.28
C THR A 8 6.94 5.49 -3.03
N TYR A 9 5.96 6.27 -2.59
CA TYR A 9 5.51 7.52 -3.20
C TYR A 9 5.48 8.64 -2.17
N ASP A 10 5.67 9.88 -2.66
CA ASP A 10 5.31 11.09 -1.93
C ASP A 10 3.92 11.55 -2.34
N ILE A 11 2.91 11.27 -1.51
CA ILE A 11 1.54 11.72 -1.81
C ILE A 11 1.30 13.19 -1.48
N SER A 12 2.26 13.85 -0.83
CA SER A 12 2.18 15.29 -0.64
C SER A 12 2.53 16.07 -1.91
N GLY A 13 3.17 15.42 -2.89
CA GLY A 13 3.67 16.10 -4.09
C GLY A 13 4.60 17.28 -3.77
N GLY A 14 5.29 17.24 -2.63
CA GLY A 14 6.11 18.34 -2.13
C GLY A 14 5.37 19.42 -1.32
N LEU A 15 4.03 19.36 -1.20
CA LEU A 15 3.26 20.32 -0.37
C LEU A 15 3.47 20.11 1.13
N ALA A 16 3.77 18.89 1.57
CA ALA A 16 4.09 18.66 2.99
C ALA A 16 5.32 19.46 3.39
N ARG A 17 6.35 19.50 2.54
CA ARG A 17 7.58 20.23 2.80
C ARG A 17 7.38 21.75 2.90
N SER A 18 6.43 22.32 2.16
CA SER A 18 6.19 23.78 2.12
C SER A 18 5.14 24.27 3.12
N LEU A 19 4.18 23.42 3.51
CA LEU A 19 3.03 23.82 4.33
C LEU A 19 3.04 23.23 5.75
N SER A 20 3.80 22.15 6.01
CA SER A 20 3.81 21.49 7.33
C SER A 20 4.21 22.41 8.48
N THR A 21 5.20 23.29 8.27
CA THR A 21 5.64 24.27 9.28
C THR A 21 4.57 25.32 9.59
N GLN A 22 3.75 25.71 8.61
CA GLN A 22 2.68 26.70 8.81
C GLN A 22 1.43 26.10 9.48
N PHE A 23 1.09 24.84 9.18
CA PHE A 23 -0.13 24.23 9.70
C PHE A 23 0.07 23.35 10.95
N LEU A 24 1.23 22.71 11.08
CA LEU A 24 1.51 21.71 12.13
C LEU A 24 2.63 22.13 13.07
N GLY A 25 3.38 23.20 12.74
CA GLY A 25 4.52 23.67 13.55
C GLY A 25 5.72 22.72 13.57
N VAL A 26 5.68 21.63 12.78
CA VAL A 26 6.75 20.64 12.62
C VAL A 26 7.04 20.45 11.14
N GLN A 27 8.33 20.32 10.80
CA GLN A 27 8.75 20.07 9.43
C GLN A 27 8.46 18.61 9.08
N ILE A 28 7.56 18.38 8.12
CA ILE A 28 7.27 17.07 7.54
C ILE A 28 7.74 17.11 6.09
N ASP A 29 8.80 16.38 5.80
CA ASP A 29 9.42 16.40 4.47
C ASP A 29 8.71 15.50 3.46
N LEU A 30 7.92 14.52 3.92
CA LEU A 30 7.28 13.50 3.10
C LEU A 30 6.05 12.93 3.81
N ILE A 31 4.96 12.70 3.07
CA ILE A 31 3.91 11.77 3.50
C ILE A 31 4.09 10.49 2.68
N PRO A 32 4.70 9.43 3.25
CA PRO A 32 4.99 8.22 2.49
C PRO A 32 3.70 7.45 2.26
N HIS A 33 3.41 7.18 1.00
CA HIS A 33 2.43 6.17 0.60
C HIS A 33 3.18 5.00 -0.03
N THR A 34 2.79 3.78 0.31
CA THR A 34 3.45 2.59 -0.21
C THR A 34 2.44 1.65 -0.86
N GLY A 35 2.88 1.02 -1.94
CA GLY A 35 2.17 -0.04 -2.65
C GLY A 35 3.07 -1.25 -2.85
N VAL A 36 2.51 -2.44 -2.79
CA VAL A 36 3.22 -3.68 -3.13
C VAL A 36 2.94 -4.03 -4.58
N VAL A 37 3.98 -4.18 -5.39
CA VAL A 37 3.89 -4.56 -6.80
C VAL A 37 4.31 -6.01 -6.97
N VAL A 38 3.43 -6.82 -7.53
CA VAL A 38 3.69 -8.22 -7.88
C VAL A 38 3.20 -8.44 -9.30
N ASP A 39 4.07 -8.92 -10.17
CA ASP A 39 3.74 -9.22 -11.58
C ASP A 39 3.03 -8.06 -12.30
N GLY A 40 3.55 -6.84 -12.08
CA GLY A 40 2.99 -5.60 -12.66
C GLY A 40 1.65 -5.12 -12.08
N THR A 41 1.07 -5.86 -11.12
CA THR A 41 -0.11 -5.44 -10.36
C THR A 41 0.31 -4.79 -9.06
N GLU A 42 -0.22 -3.60 -8.79
CA GLU A 42 0.00 -2.85 -7.56
C GLU A 42 -1.18 -3.01 -6.61
N TYR A 43 -0.87 -3.30 -5.35
CA TYR A 43 -1.78 -3.47 -4.24
C TYR A 43 -1.51 -2.39 -3.19
N PHE A 44 -2.52 -1.63 -2.81
CA PHE A 44 -2.37 -0.48 -1.90
C PHE A 44 -3.64 -0.26 -1.07
N PHE A 45 -3.54 0.58 -0.03
CA PHE A 45 -4.65 0.92 0.86
C PHE A 45 -5.05 2.39 0.72
N GLY A 46 -6.27 2.65 0.27
CA GLY A 46 -6.80 4.00 0.01
C GLY A 46 -8.23 4.18 0.49
N GLY A 47 -8.53 3.83 1.74
CA GLY A 47 -9.90 3.70 2.26
C GLY A 47 -10.50 2.30 2.13
N GLY A 48 -9.64 1.32 1.81
CA GLY A 48 -9.94 -0.07 1.57
C GLY A 48 -8.78 -0.72 0.82
N ILE A 49 -8.75 -2.06 0.77
CA ILE A 49 -7.74 -2.78 -0.02
C ILE A 49 -8.12 -2.63 -1.50
N GLN A 50 -7.20 -2.07 -2.29
CA GLN A 50 -7.39 -1.83 -3.71
C GLN A 50 -6.25 -2.46 -4.52
N ARG A 51 -6.52 -2.72 -5.80
CA ARG A 51 -5.51 -3.18 -6.76
C ARG A 51 -5.74 -2.60 -8.13
N MET A 52 -4.67 -2.35 -8.86
CA MET A 52 -4.70 -2.04 -10.30
C MET A 52 -3.34 -2.32 -10.93
N ALA A 53 -3.23 -2.23 -12.26
CA ALA A 53 -1.92 -2.29 -12.90
C ALA A 53 -1.03 -1.13 -12.41
N HIS A 54 0.23 -1.40 -12.08
CA HIS A 54 1.17 -0.38 -11.60
C HIS A 54 1.34 0.78 -12.59
N ALA A 55 1.30 0.49 -13.89
CA ALA A 55 1.30 1.52 -14.93
C ALA A 55 0.06 2.44 -14.86
N SER A 56 -1.12 1.85 -14.62
CA SER A 56 -2.37 2.60 -14.46
C SER A 56 -2.39 3.42 -13.17
N PHE A 57 -1.82 2.91 -12.08
CA PHE A 57 -1.70 3.66 -10.82
C PHE A 57 -0.92 4.96 -11.06
N LYS A 58 0.27 4.87 -11.66
CA LYS A 58 1.08 6.06 -11.98
C LYS A 58 0.34 7.05 -12.88
N ALA A 59 -0.36 6.54 -13.91
CA ALA A 59 -1.10 7.38 -14.85
C ALA A 59 -2.30 8.09 -14.19
N ASN A 60 -3.08 7.37 -13.38
CA ASN A 60 -4.30 7.90 -12.75
C ASN A 60 -3.99 8.90 -11.64
N HIS A 61 -2.92 8.66 -10.88
CA HIS A 61 -2.54 9.51 -9.75
C HIS A 61 -1.53 10.60 -10.12
N GLY A 62 -0.96 10.58 -11.33
CA GLY A 62 0.02 11.57 -11.78
C GLY A 62 1.32 11.56 -10.99
N ILE A 63 1.62 10.46 -10.29
CA ILE A 63 2.80 10.30 -9.43
C ILE A 63 3.66 9.14 -9.91
N SER A 64 4.97 9.25 -9.71
CA SER A 64 5.93 8.17 -9.92
C SER A 64 6.55 7.77 -8.59
N PRO A 65 6.88 6.48 -8.39
CA PRO A 65 7.50 6.05 -7.15
C PRO A 65 8.87 6.71 -7.01
N ILE A 66 9.14 7.25 -5.82
CA ILE A 66 10.47 7.75 -5.44
C ILE A 66 11.47 6.60 -5.26
N SER A 67 10.96 5.40 -4.97
CA SER A 67 11.73 4.18 -4.85
C SER A 67 10.87 2.98 -5.23
N LEU A 68 11.45 2.06 -6.01
CA LEU A 68 10.87 0.75 -6.32
C LEU A 68 11.88 -0.32 -5.89
N ALA A 69 11.80 -0.73 -4.62
CA ALA A 69 12.75 -1.64 -4.01
C ALA A 69 12.31 -3.10 -4.18
N GLU A 70 13.18 -3.97 -4.66
CA GLU A 70 12.91 -5.42 -4.64
C GLU A 70 12.97 -5.93 -3.21
N VAL A 71 11.89 -6.58 -2.76
CA VAL A 71 11.75 -7.08 -1.39
C VAL A 71 11.91 -8.59 -1.30
N GLY A 72 11.77 -9.28 -2.44
CA GLY A 72 11.96 -10.72 -2.55
C GLY A 72 11.10 -11.34 -3.65
N VAL A 73 10.80 -12.62 -3.48
CA VAL A 73 9.95 -13.39 -4.40
C VAL A 73 8.84 -14.08 -3.63
N THR A 74 7.72 -14.35 -4.30
CA THR A 74 6.62 -15.11 -3.71
C THR A 74 6.33 -16.39 -4.48
N SER A 75 5.92 -17.44 -3.78
CA SER A 75 5.36 -18.65 -4.40
C SER A 75 3.88 -18.50 -4.74
N LYS A 76 3.23 -17.46 -4.19
CA LYS A 76 1.79 -17.23 -4.35
C LYS A 76 1.47 -16.67 -5.72
N THR A 77 0.43 -17.21 -6.32
CA THR A 77 -0.17 -16.71 -7.56
C THR A 77 -0.97 -15.44 -7.29
N SER A 78 -1.18 -14.63 -8.32
CA SER A 78 -2.02 -13.42 -8.25
C SER A 78 -3.46 -13.73 -7.82
N ALA A 79 -3.96 -14.94 -8.12
CA ALA A 79 -5.26 -15.43 -7.68
C ALA A 79 -5.31 -15.73 -6.17
N GLU A 80 -4.28 -16.38 -5.63
CA GLU A 80 -4.17 -16.63 -4.18
C GLU A 80 -4.03 -15.32 -3.40
N ILE A 81 -3.20 -14.40 -3.89
CA ILE A 81 -3.05 -13.06 -3.30
C ILE A 81 -4.40 -12.35 -3.30
N PHE A 82 -5.11 -12.36 -4.42
CA PHE A 82 -6.43 -11.75 -4.51
C PHE A 82 -7.45 -12.39 -3.57
N SER A 83 -7.50 -13.71 -3.49
CA SER A 83 -8.40 -14.43 -2.59
C SER A 83 -8.13 -14.08 -1.12
N TRP A 84 -6.87 -13.99 -0.73
CA TRP A 84 -6.47 -13.59 0.61
C TRP A 84 -6.85 -12.14 0.93
N LEU A 85 -6.62 -11.21 0.00
CA LEU A 85 -7.00 -9.80 0.16
C LEU A 85 -8.51 -9.60 0.22
N LEU A 86 -9.27 -10.37 -0.57
CA LEU A 86 -10.73 -10.37 -0.53
C LEU A 86 -11.23 -10.85 0.84
N LEU A 87 -10.66 -11.94 1.35
CA LEU A 87 -10.98 -12.44 2.69
C LEU A 87 -10.71 -11.36 3.75
N LEU A 88 -9.53 -10.74 3.73
CA LEU A 88 -9.19 -9.64 4.65
C LEU A 88 -10.16 -8.46 4.59
N SER A 89 -10.62 -8.08 3.40
CA SER A 89 -11.60 -7.01 3.22
C SER A 89 -12.98 -7.38 3.79
N LEU A 90 -13.34 -8.66 3.76
CA LEU A 90 -14.64 -9.16 4.21
C LEU A 90 -14.67 -9.53 5.69
N LEU A 91 -13.53 -9.74 6.35
CA LEU A 91 -13.45 -10.06 7.79
C LEU A 91 -14.35 -9.11 8.63
N PRO A 92 -14.21 -7.77 8.56
CA PRO A 92 -15.02 -6.84 9.36
C PRO A 92 -16.53 -6.94 9.15
N LEU A 93 -16.97 -7.49 8.01
CA LEU A 93 -18.40 -7.68 7.71
C LEU A 93 -18.92 -9.03 8.23
N LEU A 94 -18.05 -10.01 8.39
CA LEU A 94 -18.39 -11.37 8.86
C LEU A 94 -18.39 -11.49 10.39
N HIS A 95 -17.88 -10.48 11.10
CA HIS A 95 -17.94 -10.42 12.56
C HIS A 95 -18.05 -8.95 12.99
N PRO A 96 -19.08 -8.55 13.76
CA PRO A 96 -19.40 -7.14 14.01
C PRO A 96 -18.40 -6.39 14.92
N ASN A 97 -17.26 -7.00 15.29
CA ASN A 97 -16.19 -6.34 16.01
C ASN A 97 -14.83 -7.10 15.94
N PRO A 98 -13.97 -6.90 14.92
CA PRO A 98 -12.57 -7.25 15.00
C PRO A 98 -11.77 -5.94 15.03
N ARG A 99 -11.48 -5.41 16.22
CA ARG A 99 -10.49 -4.35 16.30
C ARG A 99 -9.12 -4.99 15.99
N ILE A 100 -8.76 -5.10 14.71
CA ILE A 100 -7.41 -5.51 14.29
C ILE A 100 -6.51 -4.30 14.53
N THR A 101 -5.99 -4.20 15.75
CA THR A 101 -4.88 -3.32 16.09
C THR A 101 -3.56 -3.99 15.71
N LEU A 102 -2.50 -3.22 15.51
CA LEU A 102 -1.13 -3.74 15.27
C LEU A 102 -0.67 -4.78 16.31
N SER A 103 -1.29 -4.80 17.50
CA SER A 103 -1.01 -5.76 18.57
C SER A 103 -1.60 -7.16 18.37
N ASN A 104 -2.53 -7.37 17.43
CA ASN A 104 -3.23 -8.64 17.22
C ASN A 104 -3.01 -9.24 15.81
N TRP A 105 -1.90 -8.87 15.16
CA TRP A 105 -1.54 -9.46 13.87
C TRP A 105 -1.21 -10.95 14.04
N PRO A 106 -1.91 -11.89 13.38
CA PRO A 106 -1.53 -13.29 13.41
C PRO A 106 -0.16 -13.41 12.75
N SER A 107 0.83 -13.85 13.51
CA SER A 107 2.15 -14.17 13.00
C SER A 107 1.98 -15.20 11.88
N CYS A 108 2.49 -14.92 10.68
CA CYS A 108 2.58 -15.92 9.64
C CYS A 108 3.47 -17.06 10.14
N SER A 109 2.87 -18.21 10.44
CA SER A 109 3.52 -19.52 10.53
C SER A 109 3.60 -20.16 9.15
#